data_AF-A0A9D6HFM1-F1
#
_entry.id   AF-A0A9D6HFM1-F1
#
_cell.length_a   1.000
_cell.length_b   1.000
_cell.length_c   1.000
_cell.angle_alpha   90.00
_cell.angle_beta   90.00
_cell.angle_gamma   90.00
#
_symmetry.space_group_name_H-M   'P 1'
#
loop_
_entity.id
_entity.type
_entity.pdbx_description
1 polymer ?
#
loop_
_entity_poly.entity_id
_entity_poly.type
_entity_poly.pdbx_seq_one_letter_code
_entity_poly.pdbx_strand_id
1 'polypeptide(L)'
;MTGTVVTTTAMETPWGVAGASCRLVGVTFLAAMAAMVVAFAGCARPAAAPRIPGAMPDEAVGEYQAAALAGSAGAVRGTATAMNPRRGGEDVPLTGTVVSLLPYSTALRSTLEELKARSRASMTGYRTAAIGIQQARDTYEERLWKAGAPDVSLATTVDGTGAFSFATVPQGRWTLYATRSVFVSKPGTTLGGEEMQIYNRRPRLLGYFAVTVWLQDVAIKPGESLAVDLTDRNAWFSGIAEDWEEFPGPRPGTVQPAAPGQAPARR
;
A
#
# COMPACT_ATOMS: atom_id res chain seq x y z
N MET A 1 45.86 -55.63 -34.46
CA MET A 1 44.76 -56.48 -33.97
C MET A 1 43.68 -55.55 -33.42
N THR A 2 42.78 -55.03 -34.26
CA THR A 2 41.38 -55.51 -34.43
C THR A 2 40.61 -55.57 -33.10
N GLY A 3 39.51 -54.84 -32.87
CA GLY A 3 38.73 -54.02 -33.78
C GLY A 3 37.64 -53.21 -33.08
N THR A 4 37.09 -52.29 -33.86
CA THR A 4 35.91 -51.46 -33.66
C THR A 4 34.64 -52.30 -33.68
N VAL A 5 33.64 -51.97 -32.83
CA VAL A 5 32.22 -52.24 -33.14
C VAL A 5 31.43 -50.97 -32.89
N VAL A 6 30.94 -50.42 -34.00
CA VAL A 6 29.83 -49.47 -34.10
C VAL A 6 28.56 -50.32 -34.17
N THR A 7 27.48 -49.91 -33.51
CA THR A 7 26.14 -50.30 -33.94
C THR A 7 25.23 -49.09 -33.92
N THR A 8 24.46 -49.01 -34.99
CA THR A 8 23.79 -47.87 -35.59
C THR A 8 22.32 -48.28 -35.82
N THR A 9 21.40 -47.32 -35.68
CA THR A 9 20.04 -47.27 -36.27
C THR A 9 18.88 -48.05 -35.63
N ALA A 10 17.86 -47.32 -35.15
CA ALA A 10 16.59 -47.04 -35.86
C ALA A 10 15.85 -45.88 -35.13
N MET A 11 15.48 -44.74 -35.76
CA MET A 11 14.27 -44.52 -36.60
C MET A 11 13.00 -44.95 -35.85
N GLU A 12 11.99 -44.12 -35.54
CA GLU A 12 11.25 -43.16 -36.40
C GLU A 12 10.60 -42.01 -35.58
N THR A 13 10.78 -40.78 -36.06
CA THR A 13 9.75 -39.71 -36.13
C THR A 13 8.96 -39.92 -37.44
N PRO A 14 7.67 -39.55 -37.66
CA PRO A 14 7.27 -38.12 -37.75
C PRO A 14 5.76 -37.75 -37.68
N TRP A 15 5.43 -36.60 -37.09
CA TRP A 15 4.35 -35.68 -37.53
C TRP A 15 4.77 -34.30 -36.96
N GLY A 16 5.16 -33.24 -37.66
CA GLY A 16 4.96 -32.81 -39.06
C GLY A 16 3.52 -32.34 -39.25
N VAL A 17 3.18 -31.09 -39.63
CA VAL A 17 3.91 -29.93 -40.14
C VAL A 17 2.94 -28.72 -40.09
N ALA A 18 3.48 -27.50 -40.07
CA ALA A 18 2.95 -26.25 -40.65
C ALA A 18 1.72 -25.58 -39.99
N GLY A 19 1.66 -24.26 -39.84
CA GLY A 19 2.57 -23.22 -40.31
C GLY A 19 1.98 -21.82 -40.09
N ALA A 20 2.77 -20.83 -40.52
CA ALA A 20 2.36 -19.50 -40.96
C ALA A 20 1.66 -18.55 -39.95
N SER A 21 2.47 -17.61 -39.47
CA SER A 21 2.22 -16.16 -39.43
C SER A 21 0.79 -15.68 -39.71
N CYS A 22 0.18 -15.03 -38.70
CA CYS A 22 -0.73 -13.92 -38.96
C CYS A 22 -0.58 -12.84 -37.87
N ARG A 23 -0.62 -11.59 -38.32
CA ARG A 23 -0.40 -10.36 -37.55
C ARG A 23 -1.65 -10.00 -36.72
N LEU A 24 -1.38 -9.23 -35.66
CA LEU A 24 -2.19 -8.12 -35.13
C LEU A 24 -3.55 -8.44 -34.43
N VAL A 25 -3.76 -7.63 -33.39
CA VAL A 25 -5.00 -7.37 -32.63
C VAL A 25 -5.25 -8.30 -31.45
N GLY A 26 -5.25 -7.71 -30.25
CA GLY A 26 -5.62 -8.38 -29.01
C GLY A 26 -5.27 -7.59 -27.76
N VAL A 27 -5.48 -6.27 -27.78
CA VAL A 27 -5.68 -5.45 -26.58
C VAL A 27 -6.86 -6.07 -25.82
N THR A 28 -6.66 -6.72 -24.67
CA THR A 28 -7.52 -6.70 -23.45
C THR A 28 -7.12 -7.79 -22.44
N PHE A 29 -7.45 -7.53 -21.17
CA PHE A 29 -7.36 -8.40 -19.98
C PHE A 29 -6.08 -8.32 -19.13
N LEU A 30 -6.05 -7.31 -18.24
CA LEU A 30 -6.22 -7.59 -16.81
C LEU A 30 -6.66 -6.32 -16.06
N ALA A 31 -7.94 -6.00 -16.21
CA ALA A 31 -8.69 -5.22 -15.22
C ALA A 31 -9.38 -6.24 -14.31
N ALA A 32 -8.99 -6.30 -13.03
CA ALA A 32 -9.82 -6.69 -11.88
C ALA A 32 -8.95 -7.09 -10.67
N MET A 33 -8.49 -6.10 -9.90
CA MET A 33 -8.45 -6.19 -8.44
C MET A 33 -8.74 -4.79 -7.92
N ALA A 34 -10.03 -4.45 -7.89
CA ALA A 34 -10.83 -4.52 -6.66
C ALA A 34 -10.55 -3.29 -5.80
N ALA A 35 -11.22 -2.21 -6.22
CA ALA A 35 -11.59 -1.12 -5.36
C ALA A 35 -12.27 -1.68 -4.10
N MET A 36 -11.57 -1.59 -2.97
CA MET A 36 -12.17 -1.66 -1.65
C MET A 36 -11.86 -0.35 -0.94
N VAL A 37 -12.47 0.73 -1.44
CA VAL A 37 -12.60 1.98 -0.71
C VAL A 37 -13.76 1.77 0.26
N VAL A 38 -13.46 1.37 1.49
CA VAL A 38 -14.44 1.42 2.57
C VAL A 38 -14.67 2.89 2.88
N ALA A 39 -15.83 3.40 2.49
CA ALA A 39 -16.33 4.70 2.90
C ALA A 39 -16.65 4.66 4.41
N PHE A 40 -15.67 5.03 5.24
CA PHE A 40 -15.92 5.38 6.64
C PHE A 40 -16.54 6.77 6.70
N ALA A 41 -17.87 6.84 6.54
CA ALA A 41 -18.68 8.01 6.91
C ALA A 41 -19.09 7.90 8.37
N GLY A 42 -18.12 7.90 9.28
CA GLY A 42 -18.34 8.12 10.71
C GLY A 42 -17.94 9.56 11.03
N CYS A 43 -18.71 10.25 11.86
CA CYS A 43 -18.45 11.62 12.31
C CYS A 43 -17.22 11.67 13.26
N ALA A 44 -16.06 11.19 12.81
CA ALA A 44 -14.80 11.66 13.33
C ALA A 44 -14.73 13.14 12.97
N ARG A 45 -14.75 14.01 13.99
CA ARG A 45 -14.40 15.43 13.85
C ARG A 45 -13.13 15.43 13.00
N PRO A 46 -13.13 15.96 11.77
CA PRO A 46 -11.99 15.82 10.88
C PRO A 46 -10.82 16.43 11.63
N ALA A 47 -9.86 15.60 12.05
CA ALA A 47 -8.53 16.09 12.30
C ALA A 47 -8.20 16.76 10.98
N ALA A 48 -8.17 18.11 10.97
CA ALA A 48 -8.01 18.88 9.75
C ALA A 48 -6.87 18.21 8.99
N ALA A 49 -7.18 17.66 7.81
CA ALA A 49 -6.19 16.97 7.00
C ALA A 49 -4.97 17.88 6.99
N PRO A 50 -3.76 17.37 7.30
CA PRO A 50 -2.59 18.23 7.37
C PRO A 50 -2.56 19.04 6.08
N ARG A 51 -2.79 20.35 6.18
CA ARG A 51 -2.74 21.21 5.01
C ARG A 51 -1.29 21.15 4.60
N ILE A 52 -1.02 20.47 3.50
CA ILE A 52 0.30 20.51 2.89
C ILE A 52 0.34 21.80 2.07
N PRO A 53 0.88 22.92 2.58
CA PRO A 53 0.88 24.16 1.83
C PRO A 53 1.86 23.97 0.67
N GLY A 54 1.40 24.12 -0.58
CA GLY A 54 2.31 24.15 -1.72
C GLY A 54 3.09 22.88 -2.09
N ALA A 55 2.77 21.69 -1.55
CA ALA A 55 3.39 20.44 -2.03
C ALA A 55 2.93 20.09 -3.44
N MET A 56 3.62 20.68 -4.39
CA MET A 56 3.90 20.13 -5.70
C MET A 56 5.31 19.50 -5.65
N PRO A 57 5.67 18.68 -6.64
CA PRO A 57 7.07 18.33 -6.88
C PRO A 57 7.97 19.58 -6.92
N ASP A 58 9.19 19.45 -6.40
CA ASP A 58 10.18 20.53 -6.45
C ASP A 58 10.75 20.69 -7.86
N GLU A 59 10.93 19.56 -8.57
CA GLU A 59 11.22 19.52 -10.01
C GLU A 59 9.90 19.59 -10.78
N ALA A 60 9.87 20.30 -11.91
CA ALA A 60 8.64 20.41 -12.67
C ALA A 60 8.19 19.03 -13.15
N VAL A 61 6.90 18.70 -12.98
CA VAL A 61 6.29 17.45 -13.44
C VAL A 61 6.65 17.13 -14.91
N GLY A 62 6.71 18.16 -15.76
CA GLY A 62 7.09 18.04 -17.17
C GLY A 62 8.51 17.54 -17.40
N GLU A 63 9.43 17.70 -16.45
CA GLU A 63 10.80 17.20 -16.54
C GLU A 63 10.85 15.67 -16.43
N TYR A 64 10.09 15.07 -15.51
CA TYR A 64 9.97 13.61 -15.43
C TYR A 64 9.31 13.02 -16.67
N GLN A 65 8.29 13.70 -17.21
CA GLN A 65 7.61 13.28 -18.44
C GLN A 65 8.55 13.41 -19.65
N ALA A 66 9.30 14.50 -19.77
CA ALA A 66 10.30 14.69 -20.82
C ALA A 66 11.42 13.64 -20.73
N ALA A 67 11.88 13.34 -19.52
CA ALA A 67 12.85 12.26 -19.27
C ALA A 67 12.32 10.90 -19.71
N ALA A 68 11.06 10.58 -19.38
CA ALA A 68 10.41 9.35 -19.81
C ALA A 68 10.33 9.26 -21.34
N LEU A 69 9.88 10.34 -22.01
CA LEU A 69 9.77 10.42 -23.46
C LEU A 69 11.13 10.31 -24.17
N ALA A 70 12.19 10.86 -23.57
CA ALA A 70 13.55 10.79 -24.08
C ALA A 70 14.23 9.42 -23.84
N GLY A 71 13.59 8.51 -23.11
CA GLY A 71 14.21 7.24 -22.68
C GLY A 71 15.33 7.43 -21.65
N SER A 72 15.45 8.63 -21.07
CA SER A 72 16.40 8.96 -20.01
C SER A 72 15.89 8.39 -18.69
N ALA A 73 16.06 7.09 -18.52
CA ALA A 73 15.58 6.35 -17.37
C ALA A 73 16.66 5.44 -16.77
N GLY A 74 16.56 5.21 -15.46
CA GLY A 74 17.32 4.20 -14.75
C GLY A 74 16.38 3.10 -14.22
N ALA A 75 16.93 2.23 -13.38
CA ALA A 75 16.19 1.20 -12.68
C ALA A 75 16.36 1.35 -11.16
N VAL A 76 15.38 0.89 -10.40
CA VAL A 76 15.48 0.73 -8.95
C VAL A 76 15.24 -0.73 -8.64
N ARG A 77 16.14 -1.36 -7.89
CA ARG A 77 16.00 -2.73 -7.41
C ARG A 77 16.22 -2.71 -5.91
N GLY A 78 15.45 -3.52 -5.19
CA GLY A 78 15.65 -3.56 -3.77
C GLY A 78 15.17 -4.82 -3.11
N THR A 79 15.55 -4.93 -1.85
CA THR A 79 15.15 -6.01 -0.95
C THR A 79 14.44 -5.42 0.25
N ALA A 80 13.49 -6.17 0.80
CA ALA A 80 12.76 -5.82 2.00
C ALA A 80 12.72 -7.04 2.93
N THR A 81 13.48 -6.97 4.00
CA THR A 81 13.67 -8.09 4.94
C THR A 81 13.60 -7.61 6.39
N ALA A 82 13.19 -8.49 7.30
CA ALA A 82 13.25 -8.27 8.74
C ALA A 82 14.27 -9.23 9.34
N MET A 83 14.99 -8.76 10.35
CA MET A 83 15.94 -9.63 11.03
C MET A 83 15.22 -10.81 11.67
N ASN A 84 15.79 -12.00 11.51
CA ASN A 84 15.29 -13.15 12.26
C ASN A 84 15.53 -12.96 13.77
N PRO A 85 14.50 -13.06 14.64
CA PRO A 85 14.71 -12.98 16.08
C PRO A 85 15.51 -14.16 16.62
N ARG A 86 15.59 -15.29 15.90
CA ARG A 86 16.48 -16.40 16.25
C ARG A 86 17.90 -16.09 15.81
N ARG A 87 18.86 -16.20 16.73
CA ARG A 87 20.28 -15.99 16.45
C ARG A 87 20.75 -16.91 15.32
N GLY A 88 21.22 -16.32 14.22
CA GLY A 88 21.73 -17.04 13.05
C GLY A 88 20.66 -17.60 12.11
N GLY A 89 19.37 -17.25 12.30
CA GLY A 89 18.34 -17.55 11.33
C GLY A 89 18.41 -16.62 10.12
N GLU A 90 17.95 -17.09 8.96
CA GLU A 90 17.83 -16.27 7.75
C GLU A 90 16.81 -15.15 7.96
N ASP A 91 17.10 -13.98 7.40
CA ASP A 91 16.20 -12.83 7.44
C ASP A 91 14.87 -13.17 6.76
N VAL A 92 13.79 -12.62 7.31
CA VAL A 92 12.42 -12.91 6.90
C VAL A 92 11.97 -11.89 5.86
N PRO A 93 11.51 -12.31 4.66
CA PRO A 93 10.95 -11.40 3.67
C PRO A 93 9.78 -10.57 4.23
N LEU A 94 9.79 -9.27 3.94
CA LEU A 94 8.69 -8.35 4.26
C LEU A 94 7.64 -8.33 3.15
N THR A 95 7.15 -9.51 2.76
CA THR A 95 6.15 -9.67 1.70
C THR A 95 4.89 -8.85 1.96
N GLY A 96 4.32 -8.29 0.89
CA GLY A 96 3.14 -7.43 0.97
C GLY A 96 3.43 -5.97 1.37
N THR A 97 4.69 -5.60 1.55
CA THR A 97 5.09 -4.19 1.65
C THR A 97 4.84 -3.50 0.32
N VAL A 98 4.08 -2.41 0.34
CA VAL A 98 3.85 -1.57 -0.85
C VAL A 98 4.99 -0.57 -0.95
N VAL A 99 5.65 -0.50 -2.09
CA VAL A 99 6.73 0.44 -2.38
C VAL A 99 6.27 1.40 -3.47
N SER A 100 6.41 2.69 -3.24
CA SER A 100 6.07 3.75 -4.17
C SER A 100 7.25 4.68 -4.40
N LEU A 101 7.41 5.13 -5.65
CA LEU A 101 8.31 6.20 -6.03
C LEU A 101 7.45 7.42 -6.37
N LEU A 102 7.66 8.49 -5.60
CA LEU A 102 7.00 9.77 -5.77
C LEU A 102 8.04 10.79 -6.26
N PRO A 103 7.69 11.76 -7.12
CA PRO A 103 8.55 12.90 -7.37
C PRO A 103 8.99 13.56 -6.07
N TYR A 104 10.23 14.03 -6.04
CA TYR A 104 10.74 14.66 -4.83
C TYR A 104 10.00 15.96 -4.52
N SER A 105 9.65 16.15 -3.24
CA SER A 105 9.03 17.39 -2.75
C SER A 105 9.48 17.67 -1.32
N THR A 106 10.18 18.77 -1.11
CA THR A 106 10.57 19.25 0.22
C THR A 106 9.36 19.50 1.12
N ALA A 107 8.24 19.95 0.55
CA ALA A 107 7.00 20.21 1.28
C ALA A 107 6.35 18.91 1.78
N LEU A 108 6.30 17.85 0.94
CA LEU A 108 5.86 16.53 1.39
C LEU A 108 6.81 15.99 2.48
N ARG A 109 8.12 16.04 2.22
CA ARG A 109 9.14 15.56 3.17
C ARG A 109 9.01 16.22 4.53
N SER A 110 8.87 17.55 4.57
CA SER A 110 8.72 18.32 5.81
C SER A 110 7.44 17.94 6.55
N THR A 111 6.32 17.78 5.83
CA THR A 111 5.05 17.37 6.43
C THR A 111 5.14 15.98 7.08
N LEU A 112 5.81 15.03 6.41
CA LEU A 112 6.04 13.69 6.96
C LEU A 112 6.90 13.75 8.23
N GLU A 113 8.01 14.51 8.22
CA GLU A 113 8.86 14.68 9.41
C GLU A 113 8.12 15.38 10.57
N GLU A 114 7.26 16.35 10.29
CA GLU A 114 6.40 16.98 11.30
C GLU A 114 5.39 16.00 11.92
N LEU A 115 4.77 15.15 11.11
CA LEU A 115 3.88 14.08 11.59
C LEU A 115 4.63 13.10 12.50
N LYS A 116 5.83 12.69 12.09
CA LYS A 116 6.72 11.84 12.89
C LYS A 116 7.21 12.51 14.17
N ALA A 117 7.49 13.82 14.15
CA ALA A 117 7.85 14.56 15.35
C ALA A 117 6.67 14.62 16.34
N ARG A 118 5.46 14.92 15.85
CA ARG A 118 4.22 14.94 16.66
C ARG A 118 3.91 13.57 17.26
N SER A 119 4.22 12.49 16.55
CA SER A 119 4.00 11.13 17.06
C SER A 119 4.81 10.82 18.31
N ARG A 120 5.99 11.43 18.46
CA ARG A 120 6.87 11.25 19.64
C ARG A 120 6.53 12.19 20.79
N ALA A 121 5.85 13.31 20.50
CA ALA A 121 5.54 14.33 21.48
C ALA A 121 4.30 14.00 22.33
N SER A 122 3.39 13.14 21.87
CA SER A 122 2.16 12.83 22.62
C SER A 122 1.55 11.48 22.24
N MET A 123 0.77 10.91 23.17
CA MET A 123 0.00 9.68 22.91
C MET A 123 -1.02 9.85 21.78
N THR A 124 -1.74 10.98 21.73
CA THR A 124 -2.69 11.27 20.64
C THR A 124 -1.97 11.41 19.31
N GLY A 125 -0.80 12.06 19.30
CA GLY A 125 0.05 12.14 18.12
C GLY A 125 0.49 10.77 17.65
N TYR A 126 0.90 9.89 18.57
CA TYR A 126 1.30 8.52 18.23
C TYR A 126 0.17 7.73 17.55
N ARG A 127 -1.05 7.81 18.09
CA ARG A 127 -2.25 7.12 17.54
C ARG A 127 -2.70 7.62 16.18
N THR A 128 -2.46 8.90 15.87
CA THR A 128 -2.97 9.53 14.64
C THR A 128 -1.90 9.66 13.55
N ALA A 129 -0.62 9.52 13.89
CA ALA A 129 0.49 9.74 12.96
C ALA A 129 0.49 8.79 11.76
N ALA A 130 0.22 7.49 11.95
CA ALA A 130 0.21 6.53 10.84
C ALA A 130 -0.83 6.89 9.78
N ILE A 131 -2.06 7.22 10.21
CA ILE A 131 -3.14 7.68 9.32
C ILE A 131 -2.76 9.02 8.67
N GLY A 132 -2.22 9.96 9.44
CA GLY A 132 -1.80 11.27 8.92
C GLY A 132 -0.70 11.19 7.87
N ILE A 133 0.27 10.28 8.04
CA ILE A 133 1.35 10.00 7.06
C ILE A 133 0.74 9.46 5.76
N GLN A 134 -0.15 8.47 5.85
CA GLN A 134 -0.83 7.92 4.69
C GLN A 134 -1.65 9.00 3.96
N GLN A 135 -2.45 9.77 4.69
CA GLN A 135 -3.23 10.87 4.13
C GLN A 135 -2.37 11.94 3.46
N ALA A 136 -1.20 12.26 4.03
CA ALA A 136 -0.28 13.23 3.43
C ALA A 136 0.26 12.72 2.09
N ARG A 137 0.62 11.43 2.00
CA ARG A 137 1.01 10.78 0.74
C ARG A 137 -0.13 10.75 -0.27
N ASP A 138 -1.33 10.36 0.13
CA ASP A 138 -2.49 10.29 -0.75
C ASP A 138 -2.91 11.67 -1.27
N THR A 139 -2.87 12.69 -0.42
CA THR A 139 -3.11 14.09 -0.80
C THR A 139 -2.09 14.57 -1.82
N TYR A 140 -0.83 14.16 -1.69
CA TYR A 140 0.21 14.51 -2.64
C TYR A 140 -0.03 13.85 -4.01
N GLU A 141 -0.37 12.57 -4.03
CA GLU A 141 -0.70 11.87 -5.28
C GLU A 141 -1.93 12.45 -5.96
N GLU A 142 -2.97 12.78 -5.20
CA GLU A 142 -4.17 13.44 -5.74
C GLU A 142 -3.81 14.77 -6.43
N ARG A 143 -2.80 15.49 -5.94
CA ARG A 143 -2.30 16.71 -6.59
C ARG A 143 -1.55 16.42 -7.88
N LEU A 144 -0.73 15.36 -7.92
CA LEU A 144 -0.09 14.91 -9.16
C LEU A 144 -1.15 14.56 -10.22
N TRP A 145 -2.22 13.88 -9.80
CA TRP A 145 -3.34 13.55 -10.67
C TRP A 145 -4.04 14.81 -11.19
N LYS A 146 -4.36 15.77 -10.31
CA LYS A 146 -4.96 17.06 -10.68
C LYS A 146 -4.06 17.90 -11.58
N ALA A 147 -2.74 17.73 -11.48
CA ALA A 147 -1.75 18.36 -12.35
C ALA A 147 -1.58 17.66 -13.71
N GLY A 148 -2.35 16.59 -13.99
CA GLY A 148 -2.31 15.87 -15.27
C GLY A 148 -1.15 14.89 -15.39
N ALA A 149 -0.57 14.45 -14.27
CA ALA A 149 0.56 13.52 -14.26
C ALA A 149 0.37 12.33 -13.31
N PRO A 150 -0.71 11.55 -13.49
CA PRO A 150 -0.95 10.38 -12.66
C PRO A 150 0.14 9.31 -12.81
N ASP A 151 0.70 9.19 -14.02
CA ASP A 151 1.67 8.14 -14.37
C ASP A 151 3.08 8.39 -13.80
N VAL A 152 3.32 9.54 -13.18
CA VAL A 152 4.61 9.87 -12.57
C VAL A 152 4.72 9.27 -11.17
N SER A 153 3.62 8.88 -10.52
CA SER A 153 3.69 8.03 -9.32
C SER A 153 3.80 6.57 -9.73
N LEU A 154 4.88 5.90 -9.31
CA LEU A 154 5.07 4.47 -9.57
C LEU A 154 4.85 3.70 -8.29
N ALA A 155 4.20 2.54 -8.37
CA ALA A 155 4.00 1.65 -7.24
C ALA A 155 4.25 0.19 -7.62
N THR A 156 4.77 -0.57 -6.66
CA THR A 156 4.97 -2.01 -6.74
C THR A 156 4.81 -2.62 -5.35
N THR A 157 4.83 -3.94 -5.26
CA THR A 157 4.73 -4.67 -4.00
C THR A 157 5.91 -5.62 -3.86
N VAL A 158 6.41 -5.78 -2.65
CA VAL A 158 7.45 -6.75 -2.31
C VAL A 158 6.91 -8.17 -2.43
N ASP A 159 7.62 -9.00 -3.19
CA ASP A 159 7.25 -10.38 -3.48
C ASP A 159 7.55 -11.37 -2.32
N GLY A 160 7.30 -12.67 -2.57
CA GLY A 160 7.55 -13.73 -1.60
C GLY A 160 9.02 -13.97 -1.25
N THR A 161 9.95 -13.47 -2.07
CA THR A 161 11.40 -13.54 -1.83
C THR A 161 11.93 -12.32 -1.09
N GLY A 162 11.09 -11.28 -0.92
CA GLY A 162 11.49 -10.01 -0.34
C GLY A 162 12.04 -9.05 -1.37
N ALA A 163 11.97 -9.35 -2.67
CA ALA A 163 12.46 -8.46 -3.72
C ALA A 163 11.37 -7.51 -4.22
N PHE A 164 11.79 -6.35 -4.71
CA PHE A 164 10.98 -5.44 -5.50
C PHE A 164 11.83 -4.77 -6.59
N SER A 165 11.19 -4.33 -7.67
CA SER A 165 11.90 -3.59 -8.71
C SER A 165 11.01 -2.65 -9.52
N PHE A 166 11.64 -1.60 -10.03
CA PHE A 166 11.14 -0.68 -11.04
C PHE A 166 12.13 -0.72 -12.21
N ALA A 167 11.70 -1.27 -13.34
CA ALA A 167 12.58 -1.48 -14.49
C ALA A 167 12.95 -0.17 -15.21
N THR A 168 12.01 0.77 -15.25
CA THR A 168 12.14 2.05 -15.96
C THR A 168 11.63 3.16 -15.06
N VAL A 169 12.54 3.96 -14.52
CA VAL A 169 12.24 5.14 -13.70
C VAL A 169 12.87 6.35 -14.38
N PRO A 170 12.09 7.39 -14.75
CA PRO A 170 12.64 8.60 -15.35
C PRO A 170 13.75 9.21 -14.48
N GLN A 171 14.79 9.75 -15.13
CA GLN A 171 15.84 10.47 -14.40
C GLN A 171 15.26 11.62 -13.57
N GLY A 172 15.89 11.92 -12.44
CA GLY A 172 15.46 13.00 -11.54
C GLY A 172 15.56 12.59 -10.08
N ARG A 173 15.03 13.45 -9.20
CA ARG A 173 14.99 13.19 -7.75
C ARG A 173 13.66 12.57 -7.35
N TRP A 174 13.73 11.50 -6.58
CA TRP A 174 12.56 10.72 -6.17
C TRP A 174 12.54 10.54 -4.66
N THR A 175 11.33 10.38 -4.12
CA THR A 175 11.08 9.92 -2.76
C THR A 175 10.60 8.48 -2.84
N LEU A 176 11.41 7.55 -2.36
CA LEU A 176 11.01 6.18 -2.11
C LEU A 176 10.25 6.12 -0.80
N TYR A 177 8.98 5.74 -0.89
CA TYR A 177 8.07 5.55 0.24
C TYR A 177 7.61 4.10 0.24
N ALA A 178 7.91 3.35 1.28
CA ALA A 178 7.39 1.99 1.43
C ALA A 178 6.59 1.87 2.71
N THR A 179 5.47 1.17 2.65
CA THR A 179 4.58 0.96 3.80
C THR A 179 4.19 -0.50 3.91
N ARG A 180 4.26 -1.01 5.14
CA ARG A 180 3.74 -2.32 5.51
C ARG A 180 2.77 -2.15 6.67
N SER A 181 1.58 -2.71 6.49
CA SER A 181 0.53 -2.75 7.52
C SER A 181 0.24 -4.19 7.88
N VAL A 182 0.38 -4.55 9.16
CA VAL A 182 0.06 -5.89 9.66
C VAL A 182 -1.04 -5.76 10.70
N PHE A 183 -2.16 -6.42 10.46
CA PHE A 183 -3.26 -6.45 11.42
C PHE A 183 -2.89 -7.30 12.63
N VAL A 184 -3.11 -6.75 13.82
CA VAL A 184 -2.98 -7.44 15.09
C VAL A 184 -4.37 -7.46 15.73
N SER A 185 -4.97 -8.65 15.78
CA SER A 185 -6.24 -8.84 16.48
C SER A 185 -6.05 -8.68 17.98
N LYS A 186 -6.94 -7.92 18.61
CA LYS A 186 -7.06 -7.88 20.07
C LYS A 186 -8.49 -8.27 20.44
N PRO A 187 -8.77 -9.57 20.63
CA PRO A 187 -10.10 -9.99 21.06
C PRO A 187 -10.42 -9.30 22.39
N GLY A 188 -11.49 -8.52 22.41
CA GLY A 188 -11.98 -7.88 23.62
C GLY A 188 -12.41 -8.92 24.65
N THR A 189 -12.41 -8.55 25.93
CA THR A 189 -12.91 -9.40 27.02
C THR A 189 -14.36 -9.81 26.70
N THR A 190 -14.62 -11.12 26.67
CA THR A 190 -15.95 -11.66 26.39
C THR A 190 -16.87 -11.29 27.56
N LEU A 191 -17.81 -10.37 27.34
CA LEU A 191 -18.88 -10.08 28.31
C LEU A 191 -20.03 -11.06 28.08
N GLY A 192 -20.74 -11.45 29.15
CA GLY A 192 -21.92 -12.31 29.06
C GLY A 192 -23.04 -11.66 28.25
N GLY A 193 -23.86 -12.47 27.58
CA GLY A 193 -24.87 -12.00 26.60
C GLY A 193 -25.90 -11.00 27.16
N GLU A 194 -26.21 -11.07 28.46
CA GLU A 194 -27.14 -10.15 29.13
C GLU A 194 -26.50 -8.78 29.42
N GLU A 195 -25.22 -8.76 29.81
CA GLU A 195 -24.43 -7.55 30.04
C GLU A 195 -24.14 -6.82 28.71
N MET A 196 -24.03 -7.59 27.63
CA MET A 196 -23.85 -7.11 26.25
C MET A 196 -25.05 -6.30 25.74
N GLN A 197 -26.28 -6.64 26.14
CA GLN A 197 -27.48 -5.92 25.73
C GLN A 197 -27.74 -4.64 26.54
N ILE A 198 -27.34 -4.60 27.81
CA ILE A 198 -27.70 -3.50 28.72
C ILE A 198 -26.65 -2.37 28.72
N TYR A 199 -25.35 -2.71 28.63
CA TYR A 199 -24.27 -1.75 28.92
C TYR A 199 -23.41 -1.34 27.73
N ASN A 200 -23.59 -1.94 26.55
CA ASN A 200 -22.58 -1.85 25.50
C ASN A 200 -22.87 -0.74 24.47
N ARG A 201 -22.69 0.52 24.88
CA ARG A 201 -22.72 1.72 23.99
C ARG A 201 -21.34 2.33 23.72
N ARG A 202 -20.24 1.64 24.07
CA ARG A 202 -18.88 2.18 23.92
C ARG A 202 -18.18 1.59 22.68
N PRO A 203 -17.43 2.39 21.89
CA PRO A 203 -16.57 1.88 20.83
C PRO A 203 -15.63 0.81 21.39
N ARG A 204 -15.51 -0.31 20.69
CA ARG A 204 -14.58 -1.39 21.04
C ARG A 204 -13.43 -1.41 20.06
N LEU A 205 -12.22 -1.55 20.59
CA LEU A 205 -11.03 -1.79 19.78
C LEU A 205 -11.08 -3.25 19.30
N LEU A 206 -11.25 -3.47 17.99
CA LEU A 206 -11.21 -4.80 17.39
C LEU A 206 -9.77 -5.32 17.25
N GLY A 207 -8.85 -4.38 17.06
CA GLY A 207 -7.46 -4.63 16.79
C GLY A 207 -6.79 -3.35 16.34
N TYR A 208 -5.58 -3.47 15.82
CA TYR A 208 -4.88 -2.35 15.21
C TYR A 208 -3.99 -2.87 14.09
N PHE A 209 -3.73 -2.02 13.11
CA PHE A 209 -2.65 -2.24 12.15
C PHE A 209 -1.36 -1.71 12.75
N ALA A 210 -0.36 -2.58 12.92
CA ALA A 210 1.02 -2.15 13.09
C ALA A 210 1.53 -1.67 11.73
N VAL A 211 1.81 -0.37 11.64
CA VAL A 211 2.25 0.29 10.40
C VAL A 211 3.73 0.59 10.51
N THR A 212 4.50 0.11 9.54
CA THR A 212 5.93 0.45 9.37
C THR A 212 6.11 1.17 8.05
N VAL A 213 6.85 2.27 8.08
CA VAL A 213 7.10 3.13 6.92
C VAL A 213 8.61 3.30 6.75
N TRP A 214 9.08 3.10 5.52
CA TRP A 214 10.43 3.46 5.07
C TRP A 214 10.34 4.67 4.17
N LEU A 215 11.30 5.58 4.33
CA LEU A 215 11.34 6.83 3.58
C LEU A 215 12.78 7.17 3.23
N GLN A 216 13.10 7.19 1.94
CA GLN A 216 14.42 7.52 1.42
C GLN A 216 14.31 8.44 0.22
N ASP A 217 15.19 9.44 0.14
CA ASP A 217 15.29 10.30 -1.03
C ASP A 217 16.38 9.70 -1.93
N VAL A 218 16.08 9.52 -3.21
CA VAL A 218 16.97 8.87 -4.18
C VAL A 218 17.10 9.71 -5.44
N ALA A 219 18.24 9.62 -6.11
CA ALA A 219 18.46 10.27 -7.40
C ALA A 219 18.68 9.21 -8.46
N ILE A 220 17.87 9.24 -9.53
CA ILE A 220 17.94 8.29 -10.62
C ILE A 220 18.69 8.93 -11.79
N LYS A 221 19.73 8.26 -12.24
CA LYS A 221 20.49 8.64 -13.45
C LYS A 221 20.18 7.70 -14.61
N PRO A 222 20.26 8.17 -15.86
CA PRO A 222 20.04 7.34 -17.03
C PRO A 222 20.98 6.13 -17.07
N GLY A 223 20.42 4.94 -17.33
CA GLY A 223 21.17 3.69 -17.45
C GLY A 223 21.72 3.12 -16.12
N GLU A 224 21.52 3.81 -14.99
CA GLU A 224 21.97 3.34 -13.68
C GLU A 224 20.89 2.48 -13.03
N SER A 225 21.32 1.41 -12.33
CA SER A 225 20.45 0.60 -11.48
C SER A 225 20.78 0.90 -10.02
N LEU A 226 19.88 1.60 -9.33
CA LEU A 226 20.01 1.89 -7.91
C LEU A 226 19.56 0.70 -7.07
N ALA A 227 20.41 0.28 -6.12
CA ALA A 227 20.08 -0.74 -5.13
C ALA A 227 19.54 -0.09 -3.84
N VAL A 228 18.43 -0.62 -3.30
CA VAL A 228 17.79 -0.14 -2.07
C VAL A 228 17.49 -1.31 -1.14
N ASP A 229 17.96 -1.23 0.11
CA ASP A 229 17.63 -2.23 1.12
C ASP A 229 16.69 -1.62 2.17
N LEU A 230 15.55 -2.28 2.37
CA LEU A 230 14.54 -1.95 3.37
C LEU A 230 14.63 -3.00 4.47
N THR A 231 15.03 -2.59 5.66
CA THR A 231 15.16 -3.47 6.82
C THR A 231 14.32 -2.94 7.99
N ASP A 232 13.88 -3.81 8.87
CA ASP A 232 13.25 -3.41 10.14
C ASP A 232 14.11 -2.40 10.94
N ARG A 233 15.44 -2.46 10.81
CA ARG A 233 16.40 -1.55 11.43
C ARG A 233 16.48 -0.17 10.81
N ASN A 234 16.14 -0.02 9.53
CA ASN A 234 16.16 1.27 8.84
C ASN A 234 14.76 1.84 8.57
N ALA A 235 13.74 1.29 9.22
CA ALA A 235 12.41 1.85 9.22
C ALA A 235 12.44 3.32 9.67
N TRP A 236 11.84 4.20 8.87
CA TRP A 236 11.81 5.62 9.16
C TRP A 236 10.74 5.95 10.21
N PHE A 237 9.62 5.23 10.21
CA PHE A 237 8.55 5.37 11.19
C PHE A 237 7.88 4.02 11.49
N SER A 238 7.50 3.83 12.75
CA SER A 238 6.67 2.73 13.20
C SER A 238 5.57 3.27 14.11
N GLY A 239 4.33 2.87 13.84
CA GLY A 239 3.17 3.33 14.59
C GLY A 239 2.01 2.35 14.49
N ILE A 240 0.86 2.77 15.00
CA ILE A 240 -0.38 1.99 14.94
C ILE A 240 -1.47 2.79 14.27
N ALA A 241 -2.34 2.11 13.54
CA ALA A 241 -3.65 2.61 13.15
C ALA A 241 -4.70 1.72 13.84
N GLU A 242 -5.43 2.30 14.78
CA GLU A 242 -6.46 1.59 15.55
C GLU A 242 -7.70 1.35 14.68
N ASP A 243 -8.23 0.14 14.73
CA ASP A 243 -9.48 -0.22 14.06
C ASP A 243 -10.61 -0.29 15.09
N TRP A 244 -11.64 0.53 14.89
CA TRP A 244 -12.73 0.74 15.82
C TRP A 244 -14.05 0.34 15.18
N GLU A 245 -14.81 -0.53 15.85
CA GLU A 245 -16.20 -0.76 15.48
C GLU A 245 -17.09 0.30 16.14
N GLU A 246 -17.74 1.12 15.32
CA GLU A 246 -18.85 1.95 15.78
C GLU A 246 -20.10 1.06 15.81
N PHE A 247 -20.68 0.86 16.99
CA PHE A 247 -21.88 0.05 17.12
C PHE A 247 -23.02 0.71 16.32
N PRO A 248 -23.70 -0.01 15.40
CA PRO A 248 -24.91 0.51 14.80
C PRO A 248 -25.95 0.62 15.91
N GLY A 249 -26.15 1.83 16.45
CA GLY A 249 -27.24 2.09 17.36
C GLY A 249 -28.57 1.62 16.74
N PRO A 250 -29.59 1.28 17.54
CA PRO A 250 -30.90 1.02 16.97
C PRO A 250 -31.29 2.24 16.13
N ARG A 251 -31.55 2.02 14.84
CA ARG A 251 -32.12 3.06 13.97
C ARG A 251 -33.30 3.66 14.76
N PRO A 252 -33.42 4.99 14.89
CA PRO A 252 -34.63 5.57 15.48
C PRO A 252 -35.79 4.91 14.77
N GLY A 253 -36.59 4.19 15.55
CA GLY A 253 -37.52 3.22 15.00
C GLY A 253 -38.28 3.86 13.86
N THR A 254 -38.38 3.16 12.74
CA THR A 254 -39.50 3.39 11.85
C THR A 254 -40.72 3.20 12.76
N VAL A 255 -41.26 4.29 13.29
CA VAL A 255 -42.58 4.30 13.91
C VAL A 255 -43.45 3.93 12.73
N GLN A 256 -43.75 2.64 12.63
CA GLN A 256 -44.77 2.17 11.73
C GLN A 256 -46.03 2.88 12.21
N PRO A 257 -46.62 3.78 11.41
CA PRO A 257 -47.85 4.45 11.83
C PRO A 257 -48.84 3.35 12.17
N ALA A 258 -49.38 3.41 13.39
CA ALA A 258 -50.40 2.48 13.84
C ALA A 258 -51.48 2.43 12.77
N ALA A 259 -51.78 1.22 12.29
CA ALA A 259 -52.90 1.03 11.38
C ALA A 259 -54.16 1.58 12.06
N PRO A 260 -54.95 2.44 11.38
CA PRO A 260 -56.18 2.96 11.95
C PRO A 260 -57.14 1.79 12.19
N GLY A 261 -57.44 1.47 13.45
CA GLY A 261 -58.50 0.51 13.77
C GLY A 261 -58.41 -0.32 15.05
N GLN A 262 -57.35 -0.23 15.87
CA GLN A 262 -57.34 -0.98 17.13
C GLN A 262 -57.64 -0.07 18.33
N ALA A 263 -58.87 -0.19 18.82
CA ALA A 263 -59.33 0.39 20.07
C ALA A 263 -58.61 -0.25 21.27
N PRO A 264 -58.27 0.51 22.32
CA PRO A 264 -57.67 -0.05 23.52
C PRO A 264 -58.71 -0.83 24.33
N ALA A 265 -58.39 -2.09 24.63
CA ALA A 265 -59.13 -2.88 25.61
C ALA A 265 -58.93 -2.27 27.01
N ARG A 266 -60.03 -1.88 27.65
CA ARG A 266 -60.07 -1.46 29.05
C ARG A 266 -59.73 -2.64 29.97
N ARG A 267 -58.76 -2.45 30.87
CA ARG A 267 -58.81 -2.93 32.26
C ARG A 267 -58.18 -1.88 33.16
#